data_AF-A0A562PUZ9-F1
#
_entry.id   AF-A0A562PUZ9-F1
#
_cell.length_a   1.000
_cell.length_b   1.000
_cell.length_c   1.000
_cell.angle_alpha   90.00
_cell.angle_beta   90.00
_cell.angle_gamma   90.00
#
_symmetry.space_group_name_H-M   'P 1'
#
loop_
_entity.id
_entity.type
_entity.pdbx_description
1 polymer ?
#
loop_
_entity_poly.entity_id
_entity_poly.type
_entity_poly.pdbx_seq_one_letter_code
_entity_poly.pdbx_strand_id
1 'polypeptide(L)'
;MNPQEFIDGLKRDKARGSLAPHQIILLIALSRIYKKSGKILSDILTLNSEFQEVWNSYKNEFKTTNNKLGMPLKAFVNKGYLTIKISEDINDFRNLSELESKISTLVIEDILITLFKADKIEEYLISRISK
;
A
#
# COMPACT_ATOMS: atom_id res chain seq x y z
N MET A 1 17.01 4.74 -6.27
CA MET A 1 16.21 3.54 -6.62
C MET A 1 15.47 3.81 -7.91
N ASN A 2 15.44 2.86 -8.85
CA ASN A 2 14.65 2.97 -10.07
C ASN A 2 13.18 2.54 -9.78
N PRO A 3 12.17 3.41 -9.97
CA PRO A 3 10.77 3.06 -9.74
C PRO A 3 10.28 1.87 -10.59
N GLN A 4 10.80 1.70 -11.80
CA GLN A 4 10.43 0.57 -12.66
C GLN A 4 10.87 -0.76 -12.04
N GLU A 5 12.15 -0.87 -11.67
CA GLU A 5 12.72 -2.06 -11.05
C GLU A 5 12.00 -2.42 -9.73
N PHE A 6 11.68 -1.41 -8.91
CA PHE A 6 10.94 -1.64 -7.67
C PHE A 6 9.55 -2.24 -7.94
N ILE A 7 8.79 -1.64 -8.87
CA ILE A 7 7.44 -2.10 -9.19
C ILE A 7 7.44 -3.47 -9.86
N ASP A 8 8.40 -3.76 -10.72
CA ASP A 8 8.51 -5.06 -11.37
C ASP A 8 8.96 -6.16 -10.39
N GLY A 9 9.64 -5.77 -9.30
CA GLY A 9 9.96 -6.66 -8.18
C GLY A 9 8.77 -6.96 -7.25
N LEU A 10 7.63 -6.27 -7.41
CA LEU A 10 6.42 -6.59 -6.64
C LEU A 10 5.78 -7.86 -7.19
N LYS A 11 5.50 -8.83 -6.30
CA LYS A 11 4.72 -10.02 -6.62
C LYS A 11 3.23 -9.67 -6.75
N ARG A 12 2.89 -8.98 -7.84
CA ARG A 12 1.51 -8.63 -8.17
C ARG A 12 0.82 -9.85 -8.76
N ASP A 13 0.08 -10.57 -7.93
CA ASP A 13 -0.70 -11.72 -8.38
C ASP A 13 -1.68 -11.32 -9.49
N LYS A 14 -1.87 -12.18 -10.49
CA LYS A 14 -2.88 -11.97 -11.52
C LYS A 14 -4.25 -12.34 -10.95
N ALA A 15 -5.15 -11.38 -10.83
CA ALA A 15 -6.56 -11.63 -10.55
C ALA A 15 -7.29 -11.75 -11.89
N ARG A 16 -7.77 -12.96 -12.23
CA ARG A 16 -8.59 -13.22 -13.44
C ARG A 16 -7.98 -12.67 -14.74
N GLY A 17 -6.66 -12.83 -14.89
CA GLY A 17 -5.91 -12.45 -16.10
C GLY A 17 -5.30 -11.04 -16.11
N SER A 18 -5.71 -10.14 -15.20
CA SER A 18 -5.14 -8.79 -15.03
C SER A 18 -4.31 -8.67 -13.76
N LEU A 19 -3.31 -7.78 -13.73
CA LEU A 19 -2.49 -7.57 -12.53
C LEU A 19 -3.34 -7.01 -11.38
N ALA A 20 -3.17 -7.53 -10.17
CA ALA A 20 -3.85 -6.98 -9.00
C ALA A 20 -3.38 -5.52 -8.73
N PRO A 21 -4.32 -4.58 -8.50
CA PRO A 21 -3.99 -3.17 -8.28
C PRO A 21 -3.58 -2.89 -6.83
N HIS A 22 -3.88 -3.79 -5.89
CA HIS A 22 -3.79 -3.56 -4.44
C HIS A 22 -2.46 -3.03 -3.94
N GLN A 23 -1.34 -3.60 -4.39
CA GLN A 23 0.00 -3.16 -3.96
C GLN A 23 0.34 -1.78 -4.53
N ILE A 24 -0.16 -1.46 -5.72
CA ILE A 24 0.03 -0.13 -6.33
C ILE A 24 -0.83 0.91 -5.60
N ILE A 25 -2.10 0.58 -5.31
CA ILE A 25 -2.99 1.43 -4.52
C ILE A 25 -2.39 1.71 -3.13
N LEU A 26 -1.83 0.68 -2.48
CA LEU A 26 -1.12 0.83 -1.22
C LEU A 26 0.09 1.78 -1.33
N LEU A 27 0.89 1.68 -2.39
CA LEU A 27 2.02 2.59 -2.61
C LEU A 27 1.58 4.04 -2.78
N ILE A 28 0.49 4.28 -3.52
CA ILE A 28 -0.04 5.63 -3.71
C ILE A 28 -0.53 6.19 -2.38
N ALA A 29 -1.28 5.41 -1.61
CA ALA A 29 -1.76 5.82 -0.28
C ALA A 29 -0.59 6.19 0.66
N LEU A 30 0.44 5.35 0.74
CA LEU A 30 1.64 5.62 1.54
C LEU A 30 2.41 6.85 1.05
N SER A 31 2.53 7.02 -0.27
CA SER A 31 3.15 8.21 -0.88
C SER A 31 2.39 9.48 -0.49
N ARG A 32 1.06 9.48 -0.54
CA ARG A 32 0.22 10.63 -0.14
C ARG A 32 0.39 10.97 1.34
N ILE A 33 0.35 9.96 2.21
CA ILE A 33 0.58 10.13 3.65
C ILE A 33 1.95 10.75 3.91
N TYR A 34 3.00 10.21 3.29
CA TYR A 34 4.36 10.71 3.43
C TYR A 34 4.49 12.16 2.94
N LYS A 35 3.98 12.47 1.75
CA LYS A 35 4.05 13.83 1.18
C LYS A 35 3.26 14.87 1.98
N LYS A 36 2.11 14.49 2.54
CA LYS A 36 1.24 15.38 3.32
C LYS A 36 1.79 15.70 4.71
N SER A 37 2.37 14.70 5.38
CA SER A 37 2.84 14.84 6.75
C SER A 37 4.34 15.11 6.88
N GLY A 38 5.12 14.73 5.87
CA GLY A 38 6.58 14.62 5.95
C GLY A 38 7.08 13.54 6.92
N LYS A 39 6.17 12.76 7.52
CA LYS A 39 6.48 11.80 8.58
C LYS A 39 6.62 10.39 8.01
N ILE A 40 7.53 9.64 8.63
CA ILE A 40 7.73 8.22 8.37
C ILE A 40 6.73 7.34 9.15
N LEU A 41 5.96 7.93 10.06
CA LEU A 41 5.03 7.24 10.94
C LEU A 41 3.59 7.57 10.59
N SER A 42 2.72 6.56 10.65
CA SER A 42 1.26 6.68 10.47
C SER A 42 0.53 5.66 11.35
N ASP A 43 -0.77 5.83 11.54
CA ASP A 43 -1.66 4.80 12.07
C ASP A 43 -2.40 4.06 10.94
N ILE A 44 -2.99 2.92 11.29
CA ILE A 44 -3.70 2.03 10.37
C ILE A 44 -5.04 2.60 9.86
N LEU A 45 -5.70 3.44 10.64
CA LEU A 45 -6.96 4.08 10.23
C LEU A 45 -6.69 5.11 9.13
N THR A 46 -5.66 5.93 9.31
CA THR A 46 -5.17 6.87 8.30
C THR A 46 -4.77 6.13 7.01
N LEU A 47 -4.01 5.03 7.13
CA LEU A 47 -3.63 4.23 5.97
C LEU A 47 -4.85 3.65 5.24
N ASN A 48 -5.81 3.09 5.99
CA ASN A 48 -7.01 2.51 5.40
C ASN A 48 -7.87 3.59 4.71
N SER A 49 -8.03 4.77 5.33
CA SER A 49 -8.76 5.89 4.72
C SER A 49 -8.15 6.30 3.37
N GLU A 50 -6.84 6.54 3.33
CA GLU A 50 -6.14 6.93 2.10
C GLU A 50 -6.16 5.80 1.05
N PHE A 51 -6.05 4.54 1.49
CA PHE A 51 -6.20 3.38 0.60
C PHE A 51 -7.59 3.34 -0.04
N GLN A 52 -8.66 3.54 0.74
CA GLN A 52 -10.03 3.55 0.21
C GLN A 52 -10.29 4.75 -0.70
N GLU A 53 -9.70 5.90 -0.41
CA GLU A 53 -9.79 7.08 -1.28
C GLU A 53 -9.18 6.78 -2.66
N VAL A 54 -7.93 6.30 -2.69
CA VAL A 54 -7.25 5.93 -3.95
C VAL A 54 -8.03 4.83 -4.68
N TRP A 55 -8.51 3.81 -3.96
CA TRP A 55 -9.32 2.75 -4.55
C TRP A 55 -10.55 3.33 -5.26
N ASN A 56 -11.29 4.22 -4.60
CA ASN A 56 -12.51 4.80 -5.15
C ASN A 56 -12.25 5.73 -6.34
N SER A 57 -11.12 6.44 -6.36
CA SER A 57 -10.72 7.28 -7.51
C SER A 57 -10.45 6.47 -8.78
N TYR A 58 -9.93 5.24 -8.64
CA TYR A 58 -9.46 4.45 -9.78
C TYR A 58 -10.19 3.12 -9.98
N LYS A 59 -11.29 2.86 -9.26
CA LYS A 59 -12.02 1.58 -9.31
C LYS A 59 -12.51 1.17 -10.70
N ASN A 60 -12.67 2.12 -11.62
CA ASN A 60 -13.10 1.85 -12.98
C ASN A 60 -11.94 1.39 -13.89
N GLU A 61 -10.69 1.49 -13.44
CA GLU A 61 -9.48 1.13 -14.19
C GLU A 61 -9.11 -0.35 -14.07
N PHE A 62 -9.81 -1.11 -13.23
CA PHE A 62 -9.52 -2.53 -12.97
C PHE A 62 -10.79 -3.33 -12.69
N LYS A 63 -10.71 -4.67 -12.79
CA LYS A 63 -11.87 -5.57 -12.70
C LYS A 63 -12.24 -6.02 -11.28
N THR A 64 -11.28 -6.03 -10.36
CA THR A 64 -11.49 -6.59 -9.03
C THR A 64 -12.35 -5.67 -8.16
N THR A 65 -13.28 -6.24 -7.40
CA THR A 65 -14.13 -5.51 -6.44
C THR A 65 -13.67 -5.65 -5.00
N ASN A 66 -12.68 -6.51 -4.73
CA ASN A 66 -12.16 -6.73 -3.38
C ASN A 66 -11.25 -5.56 -2.98
N ASN A 67 -11.73 -4.63 -2.17
CA ASN A 67 -11.00 -3.42 -1.75
C ASN A 67 -10.26 -3.54 -0.42
N LYS A 68 -9.87 -4.76 0.00
CA LYS A 68 -9.25 -4.99 1.31
C LYS A 68 -7.75 -4.64 1.31
N LEU A 69 -7.33 -3.82 2.28
CA LEU A 69 -5.94 -3.43 2.56
C LEU A 69 -5.09 -4.58 3.15
N GLY A 70 -5.73 -5.57 3.77
CA GLY A 70 -5.06 -6.57 4.59
C GLY A 70 -3.92 -7.34 3.92
N MET A 71 -4.21 -7.93 2.76
CA MET A 71 -3.22 -8.72 2.02
C MET A 71 -2.07 -7.89 1.43
N PRO A 72 -2.30 -6.73 0.78
CA PRO A 72 -1.19 -5.89 0.33
C PRO A 72 -0.36 -5.37 1.52
N LEU A 73 -0.97 -5.04 2.66
CA LEU A 73 -0.25 -4.65 3.88
C LEU A 73 0.68 -5.79 4.36
N LYS A 74 0.15 -7.01 4.51
CA LYS A 74 0.94 -8.19 4.89
C LYS A 74 2.14 -8.39 3.97
N ALA A 75 1.93 -8.25 2.66
CA ALA A 75 3.00 -8.40 1.68
C ALA A 75 4.13 -7.37 1.87
N PHE A 76 3.79 -6.13 2.23
CA PHE A 76 4.76 -5.06 2.45
C PHE A 76 5.53 -5.25 3.75
N VAL A 77 4.86 -5.70 4.81
CA VAL A 77 5.50 -6.05 6.08
C VAL A 77 6.48 -7.21 5.90
N ASN A 78 6.06 -8.28 5.24
CA ASN A 78 6.91 -9.44 4.97
C ASN A 78 8.14 -9.11 4.09
N LYS A 79 8.07 -8.02 3.33
CA LYS A 79 9.15 -7.54 2.47
C LYS A 79 10.06 -6.52 3.14
N GLY A 80 9.76 -6.10 4.37
CA GLY A 80 10.50 -5.05 5.06
C GLY A 80 10.32 -3.67 4.41
N TYR A 81 9.19 -3.45 3.73
CA TYR A 81 8.83 -2.12 3.19
C TYR A 81 8.08 -1.28 4.22
N LEU A 82 7.43 -1.96 5.16
CA LEU A 82 6.75 -1.38 6.30
C LEU A 82 7.12 -2.17 7.56
N THR A 83 7.31 -1.47 8.66
CA THR A 83 7.32 -2.09 9.99
C THR A 83 6.02 -1.75 10.71
N ILE A 84 5.42 -2.73 11.37
CA ILE A 84 4.21 -2.54 12.16
C ILE A 84 4.51 -2.80 13.63
N LYS A 85 4.07 -1.90 14.50
CA LYS A 85 4.07 -2.11 15.94
C LYS A 85 2.72 -2.67 16.36
N ILE A 86 2.72 -3.93 16.76
CA ILE A 86 1.53 -4.65 17.20
C ILE A 86 1.46 -4.73 18.73
N SER A 87 0.25 -4.67 19.28
CA SER A 87 -0.01 -4.99 20.69
C SER A 87 -0.17 -6.49 20.93
N GLU A 88 -0.66 -7.22 19.93
CA GLU A 88 -0.93 -8.65 19.95
C GLU A 88 -0.72 -9.26 18.56
N ASP A 89 -0.53 -10.57 18.49
CA ASP A 89 -0.40 -11.31 17.23
C ASP A 89 -1.64 -11.15 16.35
N ILE A 90 -1.42 -10.90 15.05
CA ILE A 90 -2.47 -10.79 14.03
C ILE A 90 -2.70 -12.18 13.43
N ASN A 91 -3.87 -12.74 13.67
CA ASN A 91 -4.23 -14.06 13.16
C ASN A 91 -4.67 -14.01 11.69
N ASP A 92 -5.52 -13.06 11.33
CA ASP A 92 -5.98 -12.89 9.95
C ASP A 92 -5.83 -11.45 9.47
N PHE A 93 -4.85 -11.24 8.60
CA PHE A 93 -4.68 -9.96 7.92
C PHE A 93 -5.89 -9.55 7.07
N ARG A 94 -6.82 -10.46 6.73
CA ARG A 94 -8.05 -10.09 6.00
C ARG A 94 -9.12 -9.47 6.89
N ASN A 95 -8.97 -9.55 8.22
CA ASN A 95 -9.88 -8.96 9.18
C ASN A 95 -9.43 -7.54 9.51
N LEU A 96 -10.07 -6.54 8.89
CA LEU A 96 -9.74 -5.14 9.09
C LEU A 96 -9.90 -4.70 10.55
N SER A 97 -10.95 -5.15 11.26
CA SER A 97 -11.17 -4.79 12.66
C SER A 97 -10.05 -5.33 13.57
N GLU A 98 -9.53 -6.53 13.26
CA GLU A 98 -8.36 -7.06 13.95
C GLU A 98 -7.11 -6.21 13.68
N LEU A 99 -6.89 -5.79 12.42
CA LEU A 99 -5.78 -4.90 12.10
C LEU A 99 -5.87 -3.56 12.83
N GLU A 100 -7.06 -2.95 12.85
CA GLU A 100 -7.31 -1.65 13.48
C GLU A 100 -7.15 -1.69 14.99
N SER A 101 -7.52 -2.80 15.64
CA SER A 101 -7.38 -2.99 17.09
C SER A 101 -5.96 -3.34 17.52
N LYS A 102 -5.19 -4.06 16.68
CA LYS A 102 -3.88 -4.60 17.06
C LYS A 102 -2.69 -3.80 16.54
N ILE A 103 -2.82 -3.04 15.47
CA ILE A 103 -1.73 -2.23 14.92
C ILE A 103 -1.75 -0.83 15.54
N SER A 104 -0.80 -0.57 16.42
CA SER A 104 -0.64 0.73 17.07
C SER A 104 0.09 1.76 16.21
N THR A 105 1.03 1.33 15.38
CA THR A 105 1.86 2.24 14.57
C THR A 105 2.37 1.52 13.32
N LEU A 106 2.42 2.26 12.22
CA LEU A 106 3.05 1.89 10.95
C LEU A 106 4.28 2.78 10.73
N VAL A 107 5.39 2.16 10.35
CA VAL A 107 6.64 2.83 9.98
C VAL A 107 6.88 2.58 8.49
N ILE A 108 7.07 3.66 7.74
CA ILE A 108 7.49 3.65 6.34
C ILE A 108 9.01 3.53 6.29
N GLU A 109 9.50 2.43 5.74
CA GLU A 109 10.93 2.17 5.66
C GLU A 109 11.62 3.01 4.57
N ASP A 110 12.93 3.22 4.72
CA ASP A 110 13.76 4.08 3.85
C ASP A 110 13.67 3.72 2.36
N ILE A 111 13.45 2.44 2.06
CA ILE A 111 13.23 1.94 0.71
C ILE A 111 12.03 2.62 0.03
N LEU A 112 10.91 2.77 0.74
CA LEU A 112 9.72 3.45 0.25
C LEU A 112 9.91 4.96 0.24
N ILE A 113 10.57 5.52 1.24
CA ILE A 113 10.89 6.96 1.28
C ILE A 113 11.71 7.36 0.04
N THR A 114 12.72 6.55 -0.30
CA THR A 114 13.55 6.77 -1.48
C THR A 114 12.71 6.71 -2.76
N LEU A 115 11.78 5.76 -2.85
CA LEU A 115 10.84 5.67 -3.96
C LEU A 115 9.95 6.92 -4.06
N PHE A 116 9.38 7.38 -2.94
CA PHE A 116 8.42 8.49 -2.91
C PHE A 116 9.04 9.86 -3.18
N LYS A 117 10.38 9.98 -3.05
CA LYS A 117 11.14 11.17 -3.44
C LYS A 117 11.45 11.23 -4.94
N ALA A 118 11.19 10.18 -5.71
CA ALA A 118 11.39 10.20 -7.15
C ALA A 118 10.42 11.19 -7.82
N ASP A 119 10.92 11.93 -8.81
CA ASP A 119 10.10 12.88 -9.56
C ASP A 119 8.93 12.16 -10.24
N LYS A 120 7.74 12.78 -10.21
CA LYS A 120 6.49 12.25 -10.78
C LYS A 120 6.12 10.82 -10.37
N ILE A 121 6.60 10.34 -9.21
CA ILE A 121 6.34 8.98 -8.75
C ILE A 121 4.86 8.63 -8.72
N GLU A 122 4.00 9.58 -8.35
CA GLU A 122 2.56 9.33 -8.23
C GLU A 122 1.89 9.12 -9.58
N GLU A 123 2.21 9.95 -10.59
CA GLU A 123 1.76 9.76 -11.97
C GLU A 123 2.21 8.39 -12.51
N TYR A 124 3.46 8.03 -12.23
CA TYR A 124 3.99 6.73 -12.61
C TYR A 124 3.24 5.58 -11.93
N LEU A 125 3.01 5.62 -10.61
CA LEU A 125 2.24 4.60 -9.89
C LEU A 125 0.81 4.47 -10.43
N ILE A 126 0.13 5.60 -10.70
CA ILE A 126 -1.21 5.61 -11.28
C ILE A 126 -1.20 4.89 -12.63
N SER A 127 -0.21 5.14 -13.49
CA SER A 127 -0.06 4.44 -14.78
C SER A 127 0.14 2.92 -14.67
N ARG A 128 0.48 2.41 -13.47
CA ARG A 128 0.65 0.98 -13.18
C ARG A 128 -0.60 0.34 -12.56
N ILE A 129 -1.65 1.12 -12.25
CA ILE A 129 -2.97 0.61 -11.85
C ILE A 129 -3.65 -0.04 -13.05
N SER A 130 -3.73 0.71 -14.16
CA SER A 130 -4.37 0.31 -15.40
C SER A 130 -3.38 -0.47 -16.28
N LYS A 131 -3.48 -1.81 -16.25
CA LYS A 131 -2.98 -2.78 -17.26
C LYS A 131 -3.28 -4.22 -16.86
#